data_AF-A0A931ZVU8-F1
#
_entry.id   AF-A0A931ZVU8-F1
#
_cell.length_a   1.000
_cell.length_b   1.000
_cell.length_c   1.000
_cell.angle_alpha   90.00
_cell.angle_beta   90.00
_cell.angle_gamma   90.00
#
_symmetry.space_group_name_H-M   'P 1'
#
loop_
_entity.id
_entity.type
_entity.pdbx_description
1 polymer ?
#
loop_
_entity_poly.entity_id
_entity_poly.type
_entity_poly.pdbx_seq_one_letter_code
_entity_poly.pdbx_strand_id
1 'polypeptide(L)' 'MAAAPYLDFEKPIAELQRQIDHLRELATDRQLDVEREIAPLERKLGELRHEIFGNLT' A
#
# COMPACT_ATOMS: atom_id res chain seq x y z
N MET A 1 -5.69 -9.71 24.28
CA MET A 1 -4.99 -9.14 23.11
C MET A 1 -5.91 -9.31 21.92
N ALA A 2 -6.67 -8.28 21.57
CA ALA A 2 -7.55 -8.34 20.41
C ALA A 2 -6.70 -8.10 19.17
N ALA A 3 -6.31 -9.17 18.49
CA ALA A 3 -5.93 -9.06 17.09
C ALA A 3 -7.20 -8.55 16.38
N ALA A 4 -7.18 -7.29 15.96
CA ALA A 4 -8.24 -6.75 15.12
C ALA A 4 -8.42 -7.72 13.95
N PRO A 5 -9.65 -8.19 13.67
CA PRO A 5 -9.86 -9.03 12.51
C PRO A 5 -9.39 -8.18 11.33
N TYR A 6 -8.34 -8.63 10.62
CA TYR A 6 -7.96 -8.05 9.35
C TYR A 6 -9.20 -8.09 8.49
N LEU A 7 -9.90 -6.97 8.41
CA LEU A 7 -11.15 -6.90 7.71
C LEU A 7 -10.81 -7.22 6.26
N ASP A 8 -11.56 -8.11 5.61
CA ASP A 8 -11.19 -8.61 4.28
C ASP A 8 -11.00 -7.48 3.26
N PHE A 9 -11.61 -6.32 3.52
CA PHE A 9 -11.44 -5.08 2.78
C PHE A 9 -10.06 -4.41 2.93
N GLU A 10 -9.28 -4.70 3.98
CA GLU A 10 -7.93 -4.16 4.17
C GLU A 10 -6.86 -4.96 3.42
N LYS A 11 -7.16 -6.19 2.99
CA LYS A 11 -6.23 -7.04 2.21
C LYS A 11 -5.67 -6.35 0.95
N PRO A 12 -6.48 -5.73 0.07
CA PRO A 12 -5.95 -5.06 -1.12
C PRO A 12 -5.02 -3.87 -0.79
N ILE A 13 -5.29 -3.15 0.31
CA ILE A 13 -4.43 -2.05 0.78
C ILE A 13 -3.11 -2.61 1.31
N ALA A 14 -3.18 -3.63 2.17
CA ALA A 14 -2.00 -4.26 2.76
C ALA A 14 -1.09 -4.88 1.70
N GLU A 15 -1.65 -5.50 0.67
CA GLU A 15 -0.87 -6.10 -0.40
C GLU A 15 -0.18 -5.04 -1.29
N LEU A 16 -0.88 -3.95 -1.62
CA LEU A 16 -0.29 -2.85 -2.36
C LEU A 16 0.79 -2.11 -1.55
N GLN A 17 0.58 -1.93 -0.24
CA GLN A 17 1.60 -1.37 0.66
C GLN A 17 2.85 -2.26 0.68
N ARG A 18 2.69 -3.58 0.79
CA ARG A 18 3.85 -4.51 0.77
C ARG A 18 4.63 -4.45 -0.54
N GLN A 19 3.96 -4.24 -1.67
CA GLN A 19 4.65 -4.07 -2.96
C GLN A 19 5.46 -2.76 -3.00
N ILE A 20 4.91 -1.66 -2.48
CA ILE A 20 5.61 -0.38 -2.36
C ILE A 20 6.83 -0.52 -1.45
N ASP A 21 6.67 -1.14 -0.28
CA ASP A 21 7.75 -1.32 0.69
C ASP A 21 8.88 -2.18 0.12
N HIS A 22 8.54 -3.26 -0.58
CA HIS A 22 9.51 -4.11 -1.27
C HIS A 22 10.30 -3.35 -2.34
N LEU A 23 9.62 -2.49 -3.12
CA LEU A 23 10.29 -1.65 -4.12
C LEU A 23 11.23 -0.64 -3.47
N ARG A 24 10.85 -0.04 -2.33
CA ARG A 24 11.71 0.86 -1.56
C ARG A 24 12.94 0.14 -0.99
N GLU A 25 12.76 -1.06 -0.45
CA GLU A 25 13.88 -1.88 0.05
C GLU A 25 14.87 -2.19 -1.07
N LEU A 26 14.38 -2.72 -2.20
CA LEU A 26 15.24 -3.00 -3.36
C LEU A 26 15.96 -1.77 -3.90
N ALA A 27 15.28 -0.63 -3.90
CA ALA A 27 15.85 0.63 -4.34
C ALA A 27 16.94 1.14 -3.41
N THR A 28 16.73 1.01 -2.09
CA THR A 28 17.71 1.36 -1.08
C THR A 28 18.95 0.47 -1.20
N ASP A 29 18.75 -0.84 -1.32
CA ASP A 29 19.82 -1.83 -1.44
C ASP A 29 20.67 -1.65 -2.70
N ARG A 30 20.07 -1.16 -3.79
CA ARG A 30 20.72 -1.02 -5.11
C ARG A 30 21.01 0.42 -5.51
N GLN A 31 20.72 1.39 -4.64
CA GLN A 31 20.76 2.84 -4.93
C GLN A 31 20.04 3.20 -6.24
N LEU A 32 18.88 2.58 -6.48
CA LEU A 32 18.05 2.84 -7.66
C LEU A 32 17.06 3.97 -7.36
N ASP A 33 16.84 4.84 -8.35
CA ASP A 33 15.72 5.78 -8.31
C ASP A 33 14.47 5.06 -8.84
N VAL A 34 13.58 4.68 -7.93
CA VAL A 34 12.29 4.02 -8.22
C VAL A 34 11.10 4.90 -7.87
N GLU A 35 11.32 6.15 -7.47
CA GLU A 35 10.25 7.05 -7.01
C GLU A 35 9.19 7.26 -8.09
N ARG A 36 9.61 7.19 -9.37
CA ARG A 36 8.70 7.28 -10.52
C ARG A 36 7.79 6.06 -10.65
N GLU A 37 8.28 4.88 -10.31
CA GLU A 37 7.49 3.64 -10.28
C GLU A 37 6.62 3.52 -9.02
N ILE A 38 7.08 4.07 -7.89
CA ILE A 38 6.34 4.05 -6.63
C ILE A 38 5.19 5.07 -6.62
N ALA A 39 5.38 6.27 -7.17
CA ALA A 39 4.37 7.33 -7.19
C ALA A 39 2.97 6.89 -7.67
N PRO A 40 2.81 6.13 -8.78
CA PRO A 40 1.48 5.65 -9.18
C PRO A 40 0.90 4.61 -8.21
N LEU A 41 1.74 3.79 -7.57
CA LEU A 41 1.30 2.80 -6.57
C LEU A 41 0.80 3.49 -5.29
N GLU A 42 1.50 4.53 -4.83
CA GLU A 42 1.09 5.33 -3.67
C GLU A 42 -0.22 6.07 -3.93
N ARG A 43 -0.41 6.62 -5.14
CA ARG A 43 -1.71 7.21 -5.54
C ARG A 43 -2.82 6.18 -5.47
N LYS A 44 -2.60 5.02 -6.08
CA LYS A 44 -3.59 3.93 -6.09
C LYS A 44 -3.91 3.43 -4.68
N LEU A 45 -2.93 3.39 -3.78
CA LEU A 45 -3.11 3.06 -2.37
C LEU A 45 -4.01 4.09 -1.67
N GLY A 46 -3.77 5.37 -1.92
CA GLY A 46 -4.60 6.46 -1.40
C GLY A 46 -6.05 6.39 -1.89
N GLU A 47 -6.24 6.11 -3.18
CA GLU A 47 -7.57 5.92 -3.80
C GLU A 47 -8.29 4.72 -3.21
N LEU A 48 -7.65 3.55 -3.16
CA LEU A 48 -8.21 2.33 -2.55
C LEU A 48 -8.62 2.56 -1.09
N ARG A 49 -7.78 3.25 -0.32
CA ARG A 49 -8.09 3.62 1.05
C ARG A 49 -9.33 4.51 1.09
N HIS A 50 -9.42 5.51 0.22
CA HIS A 50 -10.58 6.39 0.17
C HIS A 50 -11.86 5.65 -0.24
N GLU A 51 -11.80 4.74 -1.22
CA GLU A 51 -12.95 3.93 -1.64
C GLU A 51 -13.43 2.98 -0.54
N ILE A 52 -12.52 2.28 0.12
CA ILE A 52 -12.87 1.31 1.17
C ILE A 52 -13.46 2.00 2.39
N PHE A 53 -12.83 3.08 2.86
CA PHE A 53 -13.30 3.81 4.05
C PHE A 53 -14.43 4.80 3.75
N GLY A 54 -14.55 5.30 2.52
CA GLY A 54 -15.63 6.20 2.09
C GLY A 54 -16.98 5.49 1.93
N ASN A 55 -16.96 4.20 1.55
CA ASN A 55 -18.16 3.36 1.45
C ASN A 55 -18.66 2.82 2.80
N LEU A 56 -18.07 3.22 3.93
CA LEU A 56 -18.53 2.88 5.28
C LEU A 56 -19.60 3.85 5.82
N THR A 57 -20.12 4.74 4.99
CA THR A 57 -21.12 5.76 5.36
C THR A 57 -22.50 5.42 4.81
#